data_AF-A0A7J6B0R1-F1
#
_entry.id   AF-A0A7J6B0R1-F1
#
_cell.length_a   1.000
_cell.length_b   1.000
_cell.length_c   1.000
_cell.angle_alpha   90.00
_cell.angle_beta   90.00
_cell.angle_gamma   90.00
#
_symmetry.space_group_name_H-M   'P 1'
#
loop_
_entity.id
_entity.type
_entity.pdbx_description
1 polymer ?
#
loop_
_entity_poly.entity_id
_entity_poly.type
_entity_poly.pdbx_seq_one_letter_code
_entity_poly.pdbx_strand_id
1 'polypeptide(L)'
;MKGNDITTKRWFNIRLRVRAEYSEHESALRARVSSDKQQPLERQFELFSRASLLLRARDLGSIVCDIKFSELQNLDAFWADYLSGALLEALKGVFITDSLKRAAGQEGVRLLVSVDQDDYEEGRKLLLSNQTHSTASGPVHRP
;
A
#
# COMPACT_ATOMS: atom_id res chain seq x y z
N MET A 1 18.58 -32.32 -31.65
CA MET A 1 19.43 -31.54 -30.72
C MET A 1 18.89 -30.12 -30.64
N LYS A 2 19.03 -29.53 -29.44
CA LYS A 2 18.62 -28.17 -28.98
C LYS A 2 17.20 -28.08 -28.40
N GLY A 3 17.19 -28.28 -27.09
CA GLY A 3 16.08 -28.00 -26.19
C GLY A 3 15.74 -26.52 -26.19
N ASN A 4 14.44 -26.25 -26.18
CA ASN A 4 13.88 -24.93 -26.04
C ASN A 4 13.60 -24.71 -24.54
N ASP A 5 14.66 -24.48 -23.75
CA ASP A 5 14.49 -24.04 -22.36
C ASP A 5 14.32 -22.51 -22.37
N ILE A 6 13.12 -22.09 -22.75
CA ILE A 6 12.64 -20.74 -22.42
C ILE A 6 12.40 -20.72 -20.92
N THR A 7 13.46 -20.46 -20.16
CA THR A 7 13.44 -20.18 -18.73
C THR A 7 12.42 -19.08 -18.47
N THR A 8 11.20 -19.49 -18.14
CA THR A 8 10.09 -18.58 -17.89
C THR A 8 10.37 -17.93 -16.55
N LYS A 9 11.00 -16.74 -16.58
CA LYS A 9 11.29 -15.92 -15.41
C LYS A 9 9.97 -15.71 -14.66
N ARG A 10 9.82 -16.35 -13.49
CA ARG A 10 8.63 -16.22 -12.66
C ARG A 10 8.66 -14.86 -11.96
N TRP A 11 7.54 -14.15 -12.08
CA TRP A 11 7.33 -12.86 -11.44
C TRP A 11 6.33 -13.04 -10.30
N PHE A 12 6.60 -12.40 -9.17
CA PHE A 12 5.68 -12.26 -8.06
C PHE A 12 5.18 -10.81 -8.00
N ASN A 13 3.88 -10.61 -7.74
CA ASN A 13 3.30 -9.29 -7.63
C ASN A 13 2.99 -9.00 -6.16
N ILE A 14 3.42 -7.84 -5.66
CA ILE A 14 3.03 -7.34 -4.35
C ILE A 14 2.24 -6.04 -4.52
N ARG A 15 1.20 -5.86 -3.70
CA ARG A 15 0.36 -4.66 -3.74
C ARG A 15 0.84 -3.62 -2.73
N LEU A 16 1.24 -2.47 -3.25
CA LEU A 16 1.54 -1.28 -2.48
C LEU A 16 0.34 -0.33 -2.54
N ARG A 17 -0.22 0.02 -1.38
CA ARG A 17 -1.27 1.05 -1.30
C ARG A 17 -0.71 2.29 -0.63
N VAL A 18 -0.91 3.44 -1.27
CA VAL A 18 -0.55 4.77 -0.78
C VAL A 18 -1.83 5.57 -0.62
N ARG A 19 -2.06 6.12 0.57
CA ARG A 19 -3.24 6.92 0.88
C ARG A 19 -2.83 8.28 1.43
N ALA A 20 -3.52 9.33 1.01
CA ALA A 20 -3.38 10.66 1.61
C ALA A 20 -4.49 10.88 2.63
N GLU A 21 -4.15 11.48 3.77
CA GLU A 21 -5.11 11.82 4.82
C GLU A 21 -4.83 13.22 5.39
N TYR A 22 -5.88 13.94 5.77
CA TYR A 22 -5.76 15.19 6.52
C TYR A 22 -5.21 14.92 7.93
N SER A 23 -4.27 15.71 8.42
CA SER A 23 -3.68 15.52 9.75
C SER A 23 -4.67 15.80 10.89
N GLU A 24 -5.66 16.67 10.67
CA GLU A 24 -6.64 17.09 11.68
C GLU A 24 -8.02 16.45 11.45
N HIS A 25 -8.24 15.26 12.02
CA HIS A 25 -9.53 14.56 11.88
C HIS A 25 -10.53 14.91 12.99
N GLU A 26 -10.11 14.91 14.26
CA GLU A 26 -11.04 15.01 15.41
C GLU A 26 -11.71 16.38 15.52
N SER A 27 -10.95 17.47 15.40
CA SER A 27 -11.45 18.85 15.54
C SER A 27 -12.51 19.16 14.48
N ALA A 28 -12.28 18.73 13.24
CA ALA A 28 -13.19 18.94 12.12
C ALA A 28 -14.47 18.08 12.21
N LEU A 29 -14.36 16.85 12.72
CA LEU A 29 -15.51 15.97 12.92
C LEU A 29 -16.39 16.47 14.07
N ARG A 30 -15.81 16.83 15.22
CA ARG A 30 -16.57 17.32 16.39
C ARG A 30 -17.26 18.66 16.13
N ALA A 31 -16.68 19.53 15.32
CA ALA A 31 -17.28 20.81 14.96
C ALA A 31 -18.48 20.69 13.98
N ARG A 32 -18.58 19.58 13.23
CA ARG A 32 -19.53 19.45 12.10
C ARG A 32 -20.55 18.31 12.23
N VAL A 33 -20.43 17.46 13.25
CA VAL A 33 -21.35 16.35 13.50
C VAL A 33 -22.16 16.64 14.77
N SER A 34 -23.26 17.37 14.61
CA SER A 34 -24.27 17.61 15.64
C SER A 34 -25.67 17.33 15.10
N SER A 35 -26.65 17.13 15.98
CA SER A 35 -28.06 16.94 15.60
C SER A 35 -28.96 17.50 16.68
N ASP A 36 -29.92 18.35 16.27
CA ASP A 36 -30.91 18.96 17.16
C ASP A 36 -32.21 18.15 17.26
N LYS A 37 -32.30 17.01 16.54
CA LYS A 37 -33.45 16.11 16.56
C LYS A 37 -33.72 15.58 17.96
N GLN A 38 -34.97 15.65 18.41
CA GLN A 38 -35.36 15.14 19.73
C GLN A 38 -35.55 13.61 19.74
N GLN A 39 -36.00 13.02 18.62
CA GLN A 39 -36.19 11.58 18.52
C GLN A 39 -34.82 10.85 18.44
N PRO A 40 -34.54 9.85 19.29
CA PRO A 40 -33.23 9.19 19.35
C PRO A 40 -32.81 8.53 18.04
N LEU A 41 -33.73 7.85 17.36
CA LEU A 41 -33.43 7.11 16.13
C LEU A 41 -33.15 8.06 14.96
N GLU A 42 -33.98 9.08 14.76
CA GLU A 42 -33.74 10.13 13.76
C GLU A 42 -32.42 10.85 14.00
N ARG A 43 -32.11 11.17 15.27
CA ARG A 43 -30.82 11.76 15.67
C ARG A 43 -29.65 10.87 15.27
N GLN A 44 -29.72 9.57 15.53
CA GLN A 44 -28.65 8.63 15.17
C GLN A 44 -28.47 8.53 13.65
N PHE A 45 -29.55 8.44 12.88
CA PHE A 45 -29.47 8.41 11.42
C PHE A 45 -28.88 9.70 10.84
N GLU A 46 -29.26 10.86 11.39
CA GLU A 46 -28.72 12.14 10.96
C GLU A 46 -27.22 12.26 11.28
N LEU A 47 -26.81 11.92 12.50
CA LEU A 47 -25.40 11.93 12.92
C LEU A 47 -24.56 11.00 12.04
N PHE A 48 -25.04 9.78 11.77
CA PHE A 48 -24.36 8.82 10.91
C PHE A 48 -24.22 9.34 9.47
N SER A 49 -25.29 9.91 8.92
CA SER A 49 -25.30 10.43 7.56
C SER A 49 -24.34 11.62 7.41
N ARG A 50 -24.35 12.55 8.38
CA ARG A 50 -23.43 13.70 8.42
C ARG A 50 -21.98 13.27 8.56
N ALA A 51 -21.69 12.34 9.48
CA ALA A 51 -20.35 11.79 9.66
C ALA A 51 -19.86 11.11 8.36
N SER A 52 -20.70 10.28 7.74
CA SER A 52 -20.37 9.58 6.50
C SER A 52 -20.11 10.54 5.33
N LEU A 53 -20.93 11.59 5.19
CA LEU A 53 -20.72 12.63 4.18
C LEU A 53 -19.39 13.37 4.39
N LEU A 54 -19.08 13.72 5.64
CA LEU A 54 -17.83 14.41 5.99
C LEU A 54 -16.61 13.54 5.74
N LEU A 55 -16.66 12.26 6.11
CA LEU A 55 -15.57 11.31 5.85
C LEU A 55 -15.32 11.17 4.34
N ARG A 56 -16.38 11.08 3.53
CA ARG A 56 -16.26 11.05 2.06
C ARG A 56 -15.70 12.34 1.47
N ALA A 57 -16.13 13.50 1.99
CA ALA A 57 -15.66 14.80 1.52
C ALA A 57 -14.18 15.06 1.88
N ARG A 58 -13.67 14.38 2.91
CA ARG A 58 -12.27 14.45 3.36
C ARG A 58 -11.40 13.30 2.83
N ASP A 59 -11.89 12.48 1.92
CA ASP A 59 -11.08 11.45 1.29
C ASP A 59 -10.22 12.07 0.18
N LEU A 60 -8.90 12.10 0.40
CA LEU A 60 -7.93 12.60 -0.59
C LEU A 60 -7.56 11.54 -1.65
N GLY A 61 -8.17 10.36 -1.55
CA GLY A 61 -7.97 9.24 -2.45
C GLY A 61 -6.83 8.32 -2.03
N SER A 62 -6.72 7.22 -2.77
CA SER A 62 -5.65 6.24 -2.63
C SER A 62 -5.17 5.76 -3.99
N ILE A 63 -3.90 5.38 -4.04
CA ILE A 63 -3.24 4.80 -5.21
C ILE A 63 -2.83 3.39 -4.83
N VAL A 64 -3.15 2.44 -5.70
CA VAL A 64 -2.74 1.04 -5.55
C VAL A 64 -1.81 0.71 -6.71
N CYS A 65 -0.63 0.22 -6.38
CA CYS A 65 0.40 -0.16 -7.33
C CYS A 65 0.69 -1.65 -7.18
N ASP A 66 0.62 -2.40 -8.28
CA ASP A 66 1.14 -3.75 -8.36
C ASP A 66 2.62 -3.70 -8.75
N ILE A 67 3.51 -4.10 -7.83
CA ILE A 67 4.95 -4.11 -8.06
C ILE A 67 5.40 -5.54 -8.34
N LYS A 68 6.13 -5.74 -9.44
CA LYS A 68 6.58 -7.06 -9.87
C LYS A 68 8.02 -7.32 -9.48
N PHE A 69 8.26 -8.43 -8.80
CA PHE A 69 9.58 -8.90 -8.41
C PHE A 69 9.89 -10.23 -9.08
N SER A 70 11.12 -10.37 -9.59
CA SER A 70 11.64 -11.64 -10.11
C SER A 70 12.80 -12.20 -9.31
N GLU A 71 13.34 -11.40 -8.38
CA GLU A 71 14.53 -11.70 -7.62
C GLU A 71 14.23 -11.47 -6.14
N LEU A 72 14.59 -12.46 -5.33
CA LEU A 72 14.35 -12.43 -3.89
C LEU A 72 15.02 -11.22 -3.22
N GLN A 73 16.26 -10.90 -3.62
CA GLN A 73 17.01 -9.77 -3.06
C GLN A 73 16.27 -8.42 -3.22
N ASN A 74 15.58 -8.22 -4.35
CA ASN A 74 14.85 -6.99 -4.61
C ASN A 74 13.56 -6.93 -3.78
N LEU A 75 12.90 -8.08 -3.58
CA LEU A 75 11.73 -8.18 -2.71
C LEU A 75 12.10 -7.93 -1.23
N ASP A 76 13.18 -8.55 -0.76
CA ASP A 76 13.67 -8.38 0.62
C ASP A 76 14.13 -6.94 0.88
N ALA A 77 14.82 -6.31 -0.08
CA ALA A 77 15.21 -4.90 0.01
C ALA A 77 13.98 -3.97 0.05
N PHE A 78 13.00 -4.19 -0.83
CA PHE A 78 11.75 -3.44 -0.83
C PHE A 78 11.00 -3.57 0.52
N TRP A 79 10.94 -4.77 1.08
CA TRP A 79 10.30 -5.00 2.37
C TRP A 79 11.06 -4.31 3.51
N ALA A 80 12.40 -4.31 3.49
CA ALA A 80 13.21 -3.58 4.47
C ALA A 80 13.00 -2.05 4.38
N ASP A 81 12.90 -1.49 3.18
CA ASP A 81 12.59 -0.08 2.97
C ASP A 81 11.19 0.28 3.46
N TYR A 82 10.22 -0.62 3.31
CA TYR A 82 8.88 -0.47 3.89
C TYR A 82 8.93 -0.46 5.42
N LEU A 83 9.57 -1.45 6.06
CA LEU A 83 9.64 -1.56 7.52
C LEU A 83 10.42 -0.42 8.18
N SER A 84 11.48 0.06 7.53
CA SER A 84 12.28 1.19 8.02
C SER A 84 11.60 2.55 7.84
N GLY A 85 10.55 2.62 7.00
CA GLY A 85 9.90 3.87 6.62
C GLY A 85 10.61 4.63 5.50
N ALA A 86 11.76 4.15 5.01
CA ALA A 86 12.46 4.77 3.89
C ALA A 86 11.59 4.85 2.63
N LEU A 87 10.77 3.82 2.37
CA LEU A 87 9.80 3.82 1.28
C LEU A 87 8.81 4.98 1.41
N LEU A 88 8.27 5.23 2.61
CA LEU A 88 7.35 6.33 2.85
C LEU A 88 8.02 7.68 2.57
N GLU A 89 9.25 7.90 3.04
CA GLU A 89 9.97 9.15 2.81
C GLU A 89 10.24 9.39 1.33
N ALA A 90 10.66 8.37 0.58
CA ALA A 90 10.86 8.47 -0.86
C ALA A 90 9.55 8.82 -1.60
N LEU A 91 8.43 8.25 -1.14
CA LEU A 91 7.12 8.46 -1.75
C LEU A 91 6.52 9.83 -1.43
N LYS A 92 6.88 10.48 -0.32
CA LYS A 92 6.43 11.85 -0.01
C LYS A 92 6.81 12.85 -1.10
N GLY A 93 8.03 12.76 -1.62
CA GLY A 93 8.51 13.65 -2.69
C GLY A 93 7.78 13.48 -4.02
N VAL A 94 7.21 12.29 -4.25
CA VAL A 94 6.48 11.96 -5.48
C VAL A 94 4.98 12.28 -5.36
N PHE A 95 4.37 11.94 -4.22
CA PHE A 95 2.92 12.02 -4.06
C PHE A 95 2.42 13.31 -3.39
N ILE A 96 3.21 13.97 -2.54
CA ILE A 96 2.82 15.27 -1.96
C ILE A 96 3.14 16.39 -2.95
N THR A 97 2.35 16.44 -4.02
CA THR A 97 2.44 17.46 -5.05
C THR A 97 1.87 18.80 -4.58
N ASP A 98 2.24 19.90 -5.24
CA ASP A 98 1.66 21.22 -4.97
C ASP A 98 0.15 21.27 -5.24
N SER A 99 -0.36 20.39 -6.11
CA SER A 99 -1.80 20.23 -6.34
C SER A 99 -2.49 19.61 -5.11
N LEU A 100 -1.90 18.58 -4.49
CA LEU A 100 -2.44 17.99 -3.27
C LEU A 100 -2.40 18.97 -2.10
N LYS A 101 -1.29 19.70 -1.94
CA LYS A 101 -1.17 20.77 -0.94
C LYS A 101 -2.23 21.86 -1.12
N ARG A 102 -2.46 22.30 -2.37
CA ARG A 102 -3.50 23.31 -2.67
C ARG A 102 -4.91 22.79 -2.41
N ALA A 103 -5.20 21.53 -2.74
CA ALA A 103 -6.50 20.91 -2.43
C ALA A 103 -6.74 20.77 -0.92
N ALA A 104 -5.68 20.55 -0.15
CA ALA A 104 -5.75 20.49 1.31
C ALA A 104 -5.79 21.88 1.99
N GLY A 105 -5.42 22.94 1.26
CA GLY A 105 -5.48 24.31 1.74
C GLY A 105 -4.50 24.58 2.87
N GLN A 106 -5.02 24.95 4.05
CA GLN A 106 -4.22 25.20 5.25
C GLN A 106 -4.08 23.97 6.14
N GLU A 107 -4.85 22.90 5.88
CA GLU A 107 -4.80 21.69 6.68
C GLU A 107 -3.59 20.84 6.26
N GLY A 108 -2.87 20.32 7.25
CA GLY A 108 -1.76 19.41 7.00
C GLY A 108 -2.23 18.11 6.33
N VAL A 109 -1.39 17.54 5.47
CA VAL A 109 -1.62 16.23 4.84
C VAL A 109 -0.50 15.29 5.23
N ARG A 110 -0.84 14.04 5.53
CA ARG A 110 0.11 12.93 5.71
C ARG A 110 -0.16 11.83 4.69
N LEU A 111 0.88 11.09 4.36
CA LEU A 111 0.77 9.87 3.57
C LEU A 111 0.83 8.66 4.48
N LEU A 112 -0.03 7.68 4.19
CA LEU A 112 0.01 6.34 4.73
C LEU A 112 0.43 5.40 3.61
N VAL A 113 1.34 4.49 3.93
CA VAL A 113 1.81 3.45 3.02
C VAL A 113 1.54 2.12 3.68
N SER A 114 0.92 1.20 2.95
CA SER A 114 0.60 -0.13 3.44
C SER A 114 0.98 -1.17 2.40
N VAL A 115 1.68 -2.20 2.85
CA VAL A 115 2.02 -3.40 2.10
C VAL A 115 1.53 -4.59 2.91
N ASP A 116 0.90 -5.55 2.24
CA ASP A 116 0.43 -6.78 2.89
C ASP A 116 1.63 -7.69 3.23
N GLN A 117 1.70 -8.11 4.49
CA GLN A 117 2.76 -9.00 4.94
C GLN A 117 2.60 -10.41 4.36
N ASP A 118 1.36 -10.88 4.20
CA ASP A 118 1.10 -12.20 3.64
C ASP A 118 1.56 -12.25 2.18
N ASP A 119 1.29 -11.20 1.40
CA ASP A 119 1.80 -11.05 0.03
C ASP A 119 3.36 -11.14 0.03
N TYR A 120 4.05 -10.45 0.95
CA TYR A 120 5.51 -10.54 1.04
C TYR A 120 5.99 -11.96 1.36
N GLU A 121 5.40 -12.63 2.34
CA GLU A 121 5.80 -13.97 2.76
C GLU A 121 5.58 -15.02 1.67
N GLU A 122 4.46 -14.93 0.95
CA GLU A 122 4.17 -15.77 -0.21
C GLU A 122 5.17 -15.54 -1.34
N GLY A 123 5.45 -14.29 -1.67
CA GLY A 123 6.43 -13.93 -2.69
C GLY A 123 7.82 -14.43 -2.36
N ARG A 124 8.21 -14.31 -1.10
CA ARG A 124 9.48 -14.82 -0.59
C ARG A 124 9.57 -16.34 -0.74
N LYS A 125 8.55 -17.10 -0.28
CA LYS A 125 8.50 -18.57 -0.44
C LYS A 125 8.61 -18.99 -1.91
N LEU A 126 7.89 -18.32 -2.80
CA LEU A 126 7.89 -18.60 -4.23
C LEU A 126 9.27 -18.34 -4.86
N LEU A 127 9.89 -17.19 -4.58
CA LEU A 127 11.19 -16.83 -5.14
C LEU A 127 12.33 -17.69 -4.56
N LEU A 128 12.28 -18.09 -3.29
CA LEU A 128 13.23 -19.06 -2.71
C LEU A 128 13.15 -20.42 -3.42
N SER A 129 11.94 -20.94 -3.65
CA SER A 129 11.77 -22.24 -4.32
C SER A 129 12.32 -22.24 -5.75
N ASN A 130 12.25 -21.11 -6.46
CA ASN A 130 12.80 -20.99 -7.81
C ASN A 130 14.34 -21.01 -7.82
N GLN A 131 14.99 -20.52 -6.75
CA GLN A 131 16.45 -20.56 -6.62
C GLN A 131 16.96 -21.97 -6.34
N THR A 132 16.27 -22.73 -5.48
CA THR A 132 16.67 -24.11 -5.15
C THR A 132 16.53 -25.07 -6.33
N HIS A 133 15.54 -24.86 -7.21
CA HIS A 133 15.41 -25.63 -8.44
C HIS A 133 16.49 -25.30 -9.49
N SER A 134 17.03 -24.08 -9.48
CA SER A 134 18.08 -23.67 -10.43
C SER A 134 19.47 -24.23 -10.06
N THR A 135 19.72 -24.54 -8.77
CA THR A 135 21.00 -25.06 -8.30
C THR A 135 21.10 -26.59 -8.29
N ALA A 136 19.99 -27.31 -8.45
CA ALA A 136 19.97 -28.78 -8.44
C ALA A 136 20.39 -29.45 -9.77
N SER A 137 20.71 -28.67 -10.81
CA SER A 137 21.16 -29.18 -12.12
C SER A 137 22.67 -28.96 -12.33
N GLY A 138 23.49 -29.44 -11.39
CA GLY A 138 24.95 -29.54 -11.56
C GLY A 138 25.35 -30.87 -12.22
N PRO A 139 26.32 -30.92 -13.14
CA PRO A 139 26.68 -32.14 -13.83
C PRO A 139 27.34 -33.13 -12.85
N VAL A 140 26.76 -34.32 -12.72
CA VAL A 140 27.39 -35.46 -12.04
C VAL A 140 28.58 -35.88 -12.88
N HIS A 141 29.77 -35.39 -12.54
CA HIS A 141 31.02 -35.92 -13.08
C HIS A 141 31.41 -37.14 -12.24
N ARG A 142 31.23 -38.33 -12.81
CA ARG A 142 31.68 -39.60 -12.25
C ARG A 142 32.96 -40.04 -12.98
N PRO A 143 34.11 -40.19 -12.32
CA PRO A 143 35.09 -41.20 -12.66
C PRO A 143 34.70 -42.56 -12.03
#